data_AF-A0A934DP10-F1
#
_entry.id   AF-A0A934DP10-F1
#
_cell.length_a   1.000
_cell.length_b   1.000
_cell.length_c   1.000
_cell.angle_alpha   90.00
_cell.angle_beta   90.00
_cell.angle_gamma   90.00
#
_symmetry.space_group_name_H-M   'P 1'
#
loop_
_entity.id
_entity.type
_entity.pdbx_description
1 polymer ?
#
loop_
_entity_poly.entity_id
_entity_poly.type
_entity_poly.pdbx_seq_one_letter_code
_entity_poly.pdbx_strand_id
1 'polypeptide(L)'
;MLAAPSQTQPANHPARSSAPAASTAPAAAPSASGTAADASAPSATPDAAPEAAADAAADAIDWKNKAKPELTSAELDAHAKALLEAIAKDDPEIGRDFFFPREPFKPLKDVADADRYWVQLYGTYKRDVHELHRKRRDWTGAAFESFALGTPPTWVKPGDEYNKIGYYRTFRGRLRYTVGDKKGHIDVHTIISWNGQWYITHLAPIKH
;
A
#
# COMPACT_ATOMS: atom_id res chain seq x y z
N MET A 1 -36.14 48.59 -14.64
CA MET A 1 -37.35 48.30 -13.84
C MET A 1 -37.45 46.79 -13.69
N LEU A 2 -37.06 46.25 -12.54
CA LEU A 2 -37.95 45.75 -11.46
C LEU A 2 -38.64 44.44 -11.89
N ALA A 3 -38.55 43.28 -11.21
CA ALA A 3 -38.10 42.95 -9.87
C ALA A 3 -37.86 41.43 -9.75
N ALA A 4 -36.99 41.02 -8.82
CA ALA A 4 -36.96 39.68 -8.22
C ALA A 4 -38.02 39.60 -7.10
N PRO A 5 -38.50 38.39 -6.76
CA PRO A 5 -38.25 37.83 -5.41
C PRO A 5 -38.19 36.28 -5.45
N SER A 6 -37.89 35.49 -4.42
CA SER A 6 -37.22 35.62 -3.12
C SER A 6 -36.97 34.18 -2.67
N GLN A 7 -35.83 33.94 -2.01
CA GLN A 7 -35.57 32.71 -1.28
C GLN A 7 -36.56 32.53 -0.13
N THR A 8 -36.88 31.28 0.22
CA THR A 8 -37.46 30.94 1.51
C THR A 8 -36.78 29.68 2.04
N GLN A 9 -36.02 29.89 3.11
CA GLN A 9 -35.45 28.89 4.01
C GLN A 9 -36.42 28.70 5.17
N PRO A 10 -36.61 27.47 5.70
CA PRO A 10 -37.06 27.30 7.07
C PRO A 10 -35.87 26.96 8.00
N ALA A 11 -35.79 27.72 9.08
CA ALA A 11 -35.04 27.37 10.29
C ALA A 11 -35.89 26.43 11.17
N ASN A 12 -35.27 25.43 11.81
CA ASN A 12 -35.38 25.25 13.27
C ASN A 12 -34.44 24.15 13.82
N HIS A 13 -33.67 24.52 14.84
CA HIS A 13 -32.97 23.62 15.78
C HIS A 13 -33.97 23.10 16.85
N PRO A 14 -33.65 22.04 17.64
CA PRO A 14 -32.81 22.17 18.85
C PRO A 14 -31.79 21.01 19.01
N ALA A 15 -30.51 21.28 19.29
CA ALA A 15 -29.94 21.39 20.65
C ALA A 15 -30.22 20.17 21.57
N ARG A 16 -29.17 19.38 21.84
CA ARG A 16 -29.03 18.61 23.08
C ARG A 16 -27.65 18.87 23.67
N SER A 17 -27.65 19.60 24.77
CA SER A 17 -26.51 19.82 25.66
C SER A 17 -26.30 18.63 26.62
N SER A 18 -25.07 18.58 27.13
CA SER A 18 -24.68 18.22 28.51
C SER A 18 -24.20 16.80 28.81
N ALA A 19 -22.88 16.68 28.97
CA ALA A 19 -22.21 15.92 30.03
C ALA A 19 -22.47 16.62 31.41
N PRO A 20 -22.16 16.09 32.62
CA PRO A 20 -20.92 15.38 33.00
C PRO A 20 -21.05 14.32 34.14
N ALA A 21 -19.88 13.82 34.59
CA ALA A 21 -19.46 13.62 35.98
C ALA A 21 -19.02 12.20 36.39
N ALA A 22 -17.88 12.20 37.09
CA ALA A 22 -17.13 11.09 37.67
C ALA A 22 -17.70 10.62 39.03
N SER A 23 -17.33 9.40 39.43
CA SER A 23 -17.35 8.91 40.83
C SER A 23 -16.39 7.71 40.93
N THR A 24 -15.19 7.89 41.49
CA THR A 24 -14.78 7.64 42.89
C THR A 24 -14.89 6.17 43.36
N ALA A 25 -13.72 5.58 43.66
CA ALA A 25 -13.51 4.34 44.40
C ALA A 25 -13.92 4.46 45.89
N PRO A 26 -14.01 3.34 46.65
CA PRO A 26 -12.85 2.90 47.45
C PRO A 26 -12.69 1.37 47.64
N ALA A 27 -11.63 1.02 48.38
CA ALA A 27 -10.91 -0.25 48.53
C ALA A 27 -11.56 -1.35 49.41
N ALA A 28 -11.07 -2.59 49.26
CA ALA A 28 -10.80 -3.55 50.36
C ALA A 28 -9.94 -4.74 49.89
N ALA A 29 -8.94 -5.11 50.70
CA ALA A 29 -8.14 -6.35 50.64
C ALA A 29 -8.85 -7.50 51.40
N PRO A 30 -8.44 -8.79 51.29
CA PRO A 30 -7.31 -9.29 52.09
C PRO A 30 -6.44 -10.41 51.47
N SER A 31 -5.40 -10.73 52.24
CA SER A 31 -4.25 -11.65 52.11
C SER A 31 -4.45 -13.07 51.55
N ALA A 32 -3.40 -13.60 50.92
CA ALA A 32 -2.95 -14.98 51.09
C ALA A 32 -1.43 -15.11 50.88
N SER A 33 -0.77 -15.76 51.85
CA SER A 33 0.62 -16.23 51.79
C SER A 33 0.78 -17.38 50.81
N GLY A 34 1.92 -17.48 50.12
CA GLY A 34 2.25 -18.66 49.32
C GLY A 34 3.60 -18.59 48.63
N THR A 35 4.60 -19.23 49.27
CA THR A 35 5.68 -20.04 48.67
C THR A 35 6.60 -19.48 47.59
N ALA A 36 7.89 -19.53 47.91
CA ALA A 36 9.04 -19.39 47.03
C ALA A 36 9.01 -20.33 45.82
N ALA A 37 9.40 -19.82 44.66
CA ALA A 37 9.95 -20.60 43.57
C ALA A 37 10.87 -19.73 42.70
N ASP A 38 12.16 -20.04 42.82
CA ASP A 38 13.14 -20.21 41.75
C ASP A 38 13.31 -19.13 40.67
N ALA A 39 14.50 -18.53 40.70
CA ALA A 39 15.03 -17.67 39.66
C ALA A 39 15.33 -18.50 38.40
N SER A 40 14.56 -18.24 37.33
CA SER A 40 14.97 -18.59 35.98
C SER A 40 14.78 -17.36 35.09
N ALA A 41 15.90 -16.69 34.84
CA ALA A 41 16.00 -15.64 33.83
C ALA A 41 15.86 -16.26 32.43
N PRO A 42 14.95 -15.78 31.57
CA PRO A 42 15.12 -15.92 30.14
C PRO A 42 16.02 -14.79 29.65
N SER A 43 17.17 -15.17 29.11
CA SER A 43 18.07 -14.31 28.36
C SER A 43 17.29 -13.53 27.31
N ALA A 44 17.31 -12.20 27.41
CA ALA A 44 16.89 -11.31 26.35
C ALA A 44 17.88 -11.47 25.18
N THR A 45 17.45 -12.12 24.11
CA THR A 45 18.10 -12.01 22.82
C THR A 45 17.87 -10.58 22.32
N PRO A 46 18.91 -9.79 22.00
CA PRO A 46 18.70 -8.52 21.34
C PRO A 46 18.22 -8.79 19.91
N ASP A 47 17.01 -8.30 19.64
CA ASP A 47 16.44 -8.12 18.31
C ASP A 47 17.39 -7.23 17.50
N ALA A 48 18.21 -7.87 16.66
CA ALA A 48 19.10 -7.16 15.76
C ALA A 48 18.26 -6.63 14.59
N ALA A 49 18.15 -5.30 14.56
CA ALA A 49 17.44 -4.49 13.59
C ALA A 49 17.71 -4.88 12.11
N PRO A 50 16.75 -4.65 11.20
CA PRO A 50 16.87 -4.94 9.77
C PRO A 50 17.67 -3.85 9.01
N GLU A 51 18.65 -3.21 9.63
CA GLU A 51 19.46 -2.15 8.97
C GLU A 51 20.55 -2.70 8.05
N ALA A 52 20.97 -3.97 8.22
CA ALA A 52 22.03 -4.56 7.40
C ALA A 52 21.61 -4.91 5.96
N ALA A 53 20.30 -4.96 5.66
CA ALA A 53 19.80 -5.26 4.32
C ALA A 53 19.75 -4.03 3.39
N ALA A 54 19.66 -2.82 3.96
CA ALA A 54 19.56 -1.57 3.17
C ALA A 54 20.93 -1.14 2.62
N ASP A 55 22.00 -1.31 3.40
CA ASP A 55 23.36 -0.85 3.02
C ASP A 55 23.97 -1.72 1.90
N ALA A 56 23.75 -3.04 1.92
CA ALA A 56 24.24 -3.95 0.88
C ALA A 56 23.51 -3.81 -0.48
N ALA A 57 22.31 -3.23 -0.49
CA ALA A 57 21.52 -3.03 -1.71
C ALA A 57 21.98 -1.79 -2.51
N ALA A 58 22.59 -0.80 -1.85
CA ALA A 58 22.96 0.48 -2.47
C ALA A 58 24.13 0.36 -3.47
N ASP A 59 25.09 -0.53 -3.23
CA ASP A 59 26.27 -0.74 -4.09
C ASP A 59 25.98 -1.56 -5.37
N ALA A 60 24.80 -2.18 -5.48
CA ALA A 60 24.39 -2.99 -6.63
C ALA A 60 23.36 -2.32 -7.56
N ILE A 61 23.02 -1.05 -7.33
CA ILE A 61 21.97 -0.35 -8.08
C ILE A 61 22.49 0.06 -9.47
N ASP A 62 21.93 -0.54 -10.53
CA ASP A 62 22.13 -0.03 -11.89
C ASP A 62 21.30 1.24 -12.11
N TRP A 63 21.93 2.38 -11.84
CA TRP A 63 21.35 3.70 -12.05
C TRP A 63 21.02 4.01 -13.52
N LYS A 64 21.49 3.21 -14.49
CA LYS A 64 21.04 3.35 -15.88
C LYS A 64 19.64 2.77 -16.09
N ASN A 65 19.23 1.80 -15.28
CA ASN A 65 17.92 1.14 -15.29
C ASN A 65 17.47 0.70 -16.69
N LYS A 66 18.42 0.28 -17.55
CA LYS A 66 18.15 -0.10 -18.94
C LYS A 66 17.75 -1.56 -19.12
N ALA A 67 17.90 -2.37 -18.08
CA ALA A 67 17.47 -3.76 -18.10
C ALA A 67 15.95 -3.81 -18.24
N LYS A 68 15.47 -4.37 -19.35
CA LYS A 68 14.05 -4.69 -19.51
C LYS A 68 13.75 -5.93 -18.68
N PRO A 69 12.90 -5.87 -17.64
CA PRO A 69 12.54 -7.05 -16.89
C PRO A 69 11.79 -8.06 -17.77
N GLU A 70 11.83 -9.33 -17.39
CA GLU A 70 11.03 -10.38 -18.04
C GLU A 70 9.53 -10.07 -17.93
N LEU A 71 8.75 -10.50 -18.92
CA LEU A 71 7.30 -10.25 -18.93
C LEU A 71 6.54 -11.12 -17.92
N THR A 72 7.16 -12.22 -17.52
CA THR A 72 6.70 -13.21 -16.55
C THR A 72 7.90 -13.69 -15.77
N SER A 73 7.84 -13.73 -14.46
CA SER A 73 8.89 -14.29 -13.61
C SER A 73 8.28 -14.78 -12.30
N ALA A 74 8.95 -15.70 -11.61
CA ALA A 74 8.49 -16.20 -10.32
C ALA A 74 8.37 -15.08 -9.27
N GLU A 75 9.28 -14.10 -9.33
CA GLU A 75 9.24 -12.93 -8.45
C GLU A 75 8.02 -12.03 -8.73
N LEU A 76 7.72 -11.79 -10.02
CA LEU A 76 6.53 -11.03 -10.40
C LEU A 76 5.24 -11.72 -9.94
N ASP A 77 5.18 -13.05 -10.05
CA ASP A 77 4.05 -13.84 -9.54
C ASP A 77 3.96 -13.79 -8.01
N ALA A 78 5.10 -13.82 -7.29
CA ALA A 78 5.12 -13.68 -5.84
C ALA A 78 4.60 -12.31 -5.39
N HIS A 79 5.04 -11.24 -6.03
CA HIS A 79 4.53 -9.88 -5.81
C HIS A 79 3.03 -9.75 -6.10
N ALA A 80 2.56 -10.34 -7.21
CA ALA A 80 1.14 -10.33 -7.54
C ALA A 80 0.31 -11.16 -6.55
N LYS A 81 0.82 -12.30 -6.08
CA LYS A 81 0.18 -13.10 -5.02
C LYS A 81 0.09 -12.32 -3.73
N ALA A 82 1.15 -11.60 -3.33
CA ALA A 82 1.16 -10.75 -2.16
C ALA A 82 0.15 -9.60 -2.28
N LEU A 83 -0.03 -9.01 -3.47
CA LEU A 83 -1.09 -8.02 -3.72
C LEU A 83 -2.50 -8.62 -3.57
N LEU A 84 -2.74 -9.84 -4.07
CA LEU A 84 -4.03 -10.50 -3.86
C LEU A 84 -4.29 -10.73 -2.37
N GLU A 85 -3.27 -11.17 -1.64
CA GLU A 85 -3.35 -11.39 -0.20
C GLU A 85 -3.60 -10.09 0.57
N ALA A 86 -2.90 -9.01 0.21
CA ALA A 86 -3.11 -7.67 0.75
C ALA A 86 -4.57 -7.21 0.60
N ILE A 87 -5.15 -7.43 -0.58
CA ILE A 87 -6.55 -7.10 -0.86
C ILE A 87 -7.49 -8.04 -0.12
N ALA A 88 -7.21 -9.34 -0.07
CA ALA A 88 -8.06 -10.31 0.61
C ALA A 88 -8.13 -10.06 2.13
N LYS A 89 -7.01 -9.67 2.74
CA LYS A 89 -6.87 -9.39 4.18
C LYS A 89 -7.14 -7.93 4.57
N ASP A 90 -7.39 -7.06 3.59
CA ASP A 90 -7.53 -5.61 3.78
C ASP A 90 -6.30 -4.95 4.43
N ASP A 91 -5.10 -5.48 4.13
CA ASP A 91 -3.83 -5.04 4.68
C ASP A 91 -2.83 -4.71 3.54
N PRO A 92 -2.65 -3.42 3.19
CA PRO A 92 -1.80 -3.02 2.09
C PRO A 92 -0.30 -3.25 2.34
N GLU A 93 0.15 -3.44 3.58
CA GLU A 93 1.57 -3.63 3.88
C GLU A 93 2.06 -4.99 3.38
N ILE A 94 1.19 -6.00 3.25
CA ILE A 94 1.51 -7.30 2.65
C ILE A 94 1.97 -7.14 1.19
N GLY A 95 1.38 -6.19 0.45
CA GLY A 95 1.71 -5.92 -0.95
C GLY A 95 2.80 -4.87 -1.14
N ARG A 96 3.46 -4.42 -0.06
CA ARG A 96 4.40 -3.29 -0.06
C ARG A 96 5.54 -3.46 -1.06
N ASP A 97 6.07 -4.67 -1.18
CA ASP A 97 7.24 -4.95 -2.04
C ASP A 97 6.90 -4.86 -3.54
N PHE A 98 5.64 -5.06 -3.90
CA PHE A 98 5.20 -4.83 -5.28
C PHE A 98 5.02 -3.35 -5.60
N PHE A 99 4.88 -2.49 -4.59
CA PHE A 99 4.79 -1.04 -4.78
C PHE A 99 6.18 -0.41 -4.89
N PHE A 100 6.32 0.54 -5.80
CA PHE A 100 7.60 1.16 -6.12
C PHE A 100 8.31 1.73 -4.87
N PRO A 101 9.55 1.31 -4.56
CA PRO A 101 10.22 1.70 -3.33
C PRO A 101 10.58 3.18 -3.28
N ARG A 102 10.60 3.73 -2.05
CA ARG A 102 10.84 5.15 -1.79
C ARG A 102 12.26 5.61 -2.14
N GLU A 103 13.25 4.79 -1.81
CA GLU A 103 14.68 5.11 -2.02
C GLU A 103 15.00 5.46 -3.48
N PRO A 104 14.67 4.62 -4.48
CA PRO A 104 14.95 4.97 -5.87
C PRO A 104 14.00 6.02 -6.43
N PHE A 105 12.87 6.31 -5.79
CA PHE A 105 11.92 7.32 -6.28
C PHE A 105 12.50 8.73 -6.23
N LYS A 106 13.24 9.04 -5.16
CA LYS A 106 13.87 10.35 -4.95
C LYS A 106 14.82 10.77 -6.08
N PRO A 107 15.82 9.97 -6.46
CA PRO A 107 16.69 10.29 -7.60
C PRO A 107 16.01 10.09 -8.96
N LEU A 108 14.99 9.23 -9.07
CA LEU A 108 14.30 8.97 -10.33
C LEU A 108 13.47 10.17 -10.78
N LYS A 109 12.78 10.86 -9.87
CA LYS A 109 11.88 11.97 -10.22
C LYS A 109 12.58 13.33 -10.22
N ASP A 110 12.20 14.17 -11.17
CA ASP A 110 12.60 15.57 -11.28
C ASP A 110 11.48 16.49 -10.78
N VAL A 111 11.16 16.35 -9.49
CA VAL A 111 10.14 17.14 -8.82
C VAL A 111 10.72 17.72 -7.53
N ALA A 112 10.30 18.93 -7.15
CA ALA A 112 10.89 19.67 -6.03
C ALA A 112 10.74 18.96 -4.66
N ASP A 113 9.70 18.14 -4.48
CA ASP A 113 9.43 17.40 -3.24
C ASP A 113 9.03 15.96 -3.58
N ALA A 114 10.01 15.19 -4.07
CA ALA A 114 9.81 13.79 -4.48
C ALA A 114 9.37 12.90 -3.31
N ASP A 115 9.79 13.24 -2.09
CA ASP A 115 9.46 12.49 -0.89
C ASP A 115 7.98 12.61 -0.54
N ARG A 116 7.46 13.84 -0.46
CA ARG A 116 6.03 14.07 -0.25
C ARG A 116 5.19 13.45 -1.36
N TYR A 117 5.67 13.52 -2.60
CA TYR A 117 4.96 12.93 -3.73
C TYR A 117 4.88 11.40 -3.60
N TRP A 118 5.97 10.74 -3.21
CA TRP A 118 5.95 9.30 -2.96
C TRP A 118 4.95 8.93 -1.85
N VAL A 119 4.93 9.67 -0.74
CA VAL A 119 3.98 9.45 0.36
C VAL A 119 2.53 9.55 -0.12
N GLN A 120 2.22 10.49 -1.00
CA GLN A 120 0.88 10.64 -1.59
C GLN A 120 0.52 9.47 -2.51
N LEU A 121 1.45 9.02 -3.35
CA LEU A 121 1.26 7.85 -4.22
C LEU A 121 1.02 6.59 -3.38
N TYR A 122 1.84 6.37 -2.36
CA TYR A 122 1.69 5.22 -1.49
C TYR A 122 0.38 5.29 -0.68
N GLY A 123 0.00 6.46 -0.17
CA GLY A 123 -1.30 6.65 0.48
C GLY A 123 -2.48 6.36 -0.44
N THR A 124 -2.36 6.65 -1.74
CA THR A 124 -3.37 6.30 -2.75
C THR A 124 -3.39 4.80 -3.01
N TYR A 125 -2.24 4.15 -3.14
CA TYR A 125 -2.15 2.69 -3.23
C TYR A 125 -2.86 1.99 -2.07
N LYS A 126 -2.63 2.42 -0.83
CA LYS A 126 -3.31 1.87 0.34
C LYS A 126 -4.83 2.02 0.25
N ARG A 127 -5.30 3.22 -0.14
CA ARG A 127 -6.73 3.46 -0.36
C ARG A 127 -7.32 2.53 -1.43
N ASP A 128 -6.59 2.32 -2.52
CA ASP A 128 -7.00 1.45 -3.63
C ASP A 128 -7.12 -0.01 -3.17
N VAL A 129 -6.19 -0.50 -2.33
CA VAL A 129 -6.30 -1.84 -1.71
C VAL A 129 -7.59 -1.96 -0.90
N HIS A 130 -7.90 -0.99 -0.04
CA HIS A 130 -9.13 -0.98 0.74
C HIS A 130 -10.40 -0.82 -0.13
N GLU A 131 -10.34 -0.05 -1.21
CA GLU A 131 -11.42 0.05 -2.19
C GLU A 131 -11.66 -1.29 -2.90
N LEU A 132 -10.60 -1.99 -3.29
CA LEU A 132 -10.67 -3.30 -3.93
C LEU A 132 -11.20 -4.37 -2.98
N HIS A 133 -10.75 -4.39 -1.73
CA HIS A 133 -11.27 -5.30 -0.70
C HIS A 133 -12.79 -5.18 -0.60
N ARG A 134 -13.30 -3.95 -0.47
CA ARG A 134 -14.74 -3.65 -0.34
C ARG A 134 -15.59 -4.00 -1.57
N LYS A 135 -15.00 -4.25 -2.75
CA LYS A 135 -15.76 -4.67 -3.95
C LYS A 135 -16.36 -6.08 -3.81
N ARG A 136 -15.87 -6.87 -2.86
CA ARG A 136 -16.33 -8.23 -2.60
C ARG A 136 -16.58 -8.39 -1.11
N ARG A 137 -17.71 -9.01 -0.76
CA ARG A 137 -18.12 -9.20 0.64
C ARG A 137 -17.28 -10.25 1.39
N ASP A 138 -16.75 -11.23 0.67
CA ASP A 138 -16.01 -12.35 1.25
C ASP A 138 -14.87 -12.77 0.32
N TRP A 139 -13.65 -12.79 0.88
CA TRP A 139 -12.42 -13.19 0.20
C TRP A 139 -11.90 -14.57 0.65
N THR A 140 -12.66 -15.29 1.47
CA THR A 140 -12.27 -16.62 1.96
C THR A 140 -12.01 -17.57 0.79
N GLY A 141 -10.84 -18.20 0.80
CA GLY A 141 -10.40 -19.08 -0.29
C GLY A 141 -9.95 -18.34 -1.56
N ALA A 142 -9.56 -17.07 -1.44
CA ALA A 142 -8.88 -16.36 -2.52
C ALA A 142 -7.58 -17.08 -2.91
N ALA A 143 -7.46 -17.45 -4.19
CA ALA A 143 -6.28 -18.10 -4.73
C ALA A 143 -5.80 -17.37 -5.99
N PHE A 144 -4.50 -17.16 -6.07
CA PHE A 144 -3.83 -16.58 -7.23
C PHE A 144 -3.84 -17.56 -8.41
N GLU A 145 -4.20 -17.09 -9.61
CA GLU A 145 -4.11 -17.90 -10.84
C GLU A 145 -2.94 -17.46 -11.72
N SER A 146 -2.79 -16.17 -11.98
CA SER A 146 -1.72 -15.64 -12.85
C SER A 146 -1.64 -14.11 -12.78
N PHE A 147 -0.49 -13.58 -13.18
CA PHE A 147 -0.31 -12.17 -13.46
C PHE A 147 0.25 -11.99 -14.88
N ALA A 148 -0.28 -10.99 -15.59
CA ALA A 148 0.22 -10.62 -16.91
C ALA A 148 0.31 -9.10 -17.02
N LEU A 149 1.39 -8.60 -17.62
CA LEU A 149 1.49 -7.19 -18.01
C LEU A 149 0.46 -6.90 -19.11
N GLY A 150 -0.07 -5.67 -19.14
CA GLY A 150 -1.15 -5.32 -20.05
C GLY A 150 -0.64 -4.87 -21.42
N THR A 151 -0.22 -3.62 -21.53
CA THR A 151 0.34 -3.08 -22.78
C THR A 151 1.78 -3.57 -22.98
N PRO A 152 2.28 -3.67 -24.22
CA PRO A 152 3.69 -3.92 -24.47
C PRO A 152 4.56 -2.90 -23.69
N PRO A 153 5.62 -3.34 -22.97
CA PRO A 153 6.45 -2.41 -22.24
C PRO A 153 7.15 -1.41 -23.16
N THR A 154 7.05 -0.12 -22.81
CA THR A 154 7.60 1.00 -23.56
C THR A 154 8.71 1.67 -22.77
N TRP A 155 9.82 2.00 -23.41
CA TRP A 155 10.91 2.74 -22.78
C TRP A 155 10.54 4.21 -22.65
N VAL A 156 10.56 4.73 -21.43
CA VAL A 156 10.45 6.15 -21.09
C VAL A 156 11.87 6.69 -20.93
N LYS A 157 12.22 7.70 -21.73
CA LYS A 157 13.56 8.28 -21.71
C LYS A 157 13.70 9.26 -20.53
N PRO A 158 14.92 9.45 -20.00
CA PRO A 158 15.20 10.59 -19.11
C PRO A 158 14.70 11.91 -19.71
N GLY A 159 14.10 12.76 -18.90
CA GLY A 159 13.48 14.03 -19.30
C GLY A 159 11.98 13.93 -19.60
N ASP A 160 11.48 12.76 -19.99
CA ASP A 160 10.05 12.52 -20.15
C ASP A 160 9.40 12.26 -18.78
N GLU A 161 8.13 12.65 -18.61
CA GLU A 161 7.34 12.39 -17.38
C GLU A 161 7.99 12.90 -16.07
N TYR A 162 8.77 13.98 -16.17
CA TYR A 162 9.52 14.56 -15.05
C TYR A 162 10.43 13.53 -14.36
N ASN A 163 11.21 12.77 -15.15
CA ASN A 163 12.15 11.78 -14.62
C ASN A 163 13.60 12.09 -15.01
N LYS A 164 14.54 11.83 -14.11
CA LYS A 164 15.99 11.90 -14.36
C LYS A 164 16.55 10.58 -14.90
N ILE A 165 15.87 9.47 -14.61
CA ILE A 165 16.29 8.12 -14.98
C ILE A 165 15.19 7.47 -15.82
N GLY A 166 15.59 6.78 -16.89
CA GLY A 166 14.65 6.07 -17.75
C GLY A 166 14.15 4.78 -17.11
N TYR A 167 13.01 4.29 -17.59
CA TYR A 167 12.43 3.02 -17.17
C TYR A 167 11.54 2.45 -18.28
N TYR A 168 11.27 1.15 -18.23
CA TYR A 168 10.16 0.58 -18.98
C TYR A 168 8.86 0.80 -18.23
N ARG A 169 7.79 1.08 -18.96
CA ARG A 169 6.44 1.21 -18.43
C ARG A 169 5.45 0.35 -19.21
N THR A 170 4.52 -0.23 -18.49
CA THR A 170 3.33 -0.88 -19.02
C THR A 170 2.09 -0.41 -18.25
N PHE A 171 0.94 -0.49 -18.90
CA PHE A 171 -0.35 -0.16 -18.32
C PHE A 171 -1.26 -1.38 -18.27
N ARG A 172 -2.26 -1.33 -17.39
CA ARG A 172 -3.38 -2.31 -17.33
C ARG A 172 -2.89 -3.76 -17.16
N GLY A 173 -1.93 -3.98 -16.26
CA GLY A 173 -1.58 -5.33 -15.82
C GLY A 173 -2.81 -6.04 -15.26
N ARG A 174 -2.87 -7.36 -15.36
CA ARG A 174 -4.04 -8.14 -14.98
C ARG A 174 -3.64 -9.26 -14.04
N LEU A 175 -4.10 -9.15 -12.80
CA LEU A 175 -4.04 -10.22 -11.81
C LEU A 175 -5.33 -11.03 -11.91
N ARG A 176 -5.23 -12.33 -12.17
CA ARG A 176 -6.34 -13.27 -12.19
C ARG A 176 -6.35 -14.10 -10.91
N TYR A 177 -7.54 -14.32 -10.37
CA TYR A 177 -7.71 -15.05 -9.11
C TYR A 177 -9.03 -15.82 -9.11
N THR A 178 -9.14 -16.77 -8.19
CA THR A 178 -10.40 -17.44 -7.82
C THR A 178 -10.74 -17.13 -6.37
N VAL A 179 -12.03 -17.16 -6.04
CA VAL A 179 -12.54 -17.19 -4.67
C VAL A 179 -13.66 -18.21 -4.66
N GLY A 180 -13.42 -19.37 -4.03
CA GLY A 180 -14.21 -20.56 -4.29
C GLY A 180 -14.21 -20.89 -5.79
N ASP A 181 -15.39 -21.14 -6.37
CA ASP A 181 -15.51 -21.47 -7.80
C ASP A 181 -15.57 -20.25 -8.73
N LYS A 182 -15.51 -19.02 -8.17
CA LYS A 182 -15.68 -17.79 -8.94
C LYS A 182 -14.34 -17.22 -9.37
N LYS A 183 -14.13 -17.15 -10.68
CA LYS A 183 -13.00 -16.42 -11.28
C LYS A 183 -13.23 -14.91 -11.22
N GLY A 184 -12.16 -14.18 -10.96
CA GLY A 184 -12.12 -12.73 -10.94
C GLY A 184 -10.80 -12.21 -11.51
N HIS A 185 -10.75 -10.90 -11.71
CA HIS A 185 -9.49 -10.23 -12.03
C HIS A 185 -9.44 -8.85 -11.38
N ILE A 186 -8.22 -8.34 -11.25
CA ILE A 186 -7.89 -7.01 -10.78
C ILE A 186 -7.01 -6.39 -11.86
N ASP A 187 -7.41 -5.22 -12.35
CA ASP A 187 -6.59 -4.44 -13.26
C ASP A 187 -5.65 -3.55 -12.43
N VAL A 188 -4.36 -3.59 -12.75
CA VAL A 188 -3.28 -2.78 -12.19
C VAL A 188 -2.95 -1.68 -13.18
N HIS A 189 -3.14 -0.43 -12.79
CA HIS A 189 -3.16 0.67 -13.73
C HIS A 189 -1.80 0.98 -14.35
N THR A 190 -0.77 1.22 -13.55
CA THR A 190 0.56 1.62 -14.02
C THR A 190 1.66 0.82 -13.33
N ILE A 191 2.53 0.23 -14.13
CA ILE A 191 3.66 -0.58 -13.70
C ILE A 191 4.92 -0.06 -14.40
N ILE A 192 6.00 0.14 -13.64
CA ILE A 192 7.30 0.61 -14.14
C ILE A 192 8.43 -0.33 -13.75
N SER A 193 9.53 -0.30 -14.49
CA SER A 193 10.71 -1.10 -14.17
C SER A 193 11.69 -0.35 -13.28
N TRP A 194 12.29 -1.08 -12.34
CA TRP A 194 13.49 -0.64 -11.63
C TRP A 194 14.42 -1.83 -11.40
N ASN A 195 15.70 -1.66 -11.74
CA ASN A 195 16.77 -2.63 -11.51
C ASN A 195 16.41 -4.06 -11.97
N GLY A 196 15.77 -4.19 -13.14
CA GLY A 196 15.40 -5.49 -13.70
C GLY A 196 14.11 -6.12 -13.13
N GLN A 197 13.35 -5.39 -12.32
CA GLN A 197 12.08 -5.84 -11.71
C GLN A 197 10.91 -4.91 -12.06
N TRP A 198 9.68 -5.38 -11.89
CA TRP A 198 8.44 -4.60 -12.12
C TRP A 198 7.79 -4.15 -10.82
N TYR A 199 7.31 -2.92 -10.80
CA TYR A 199 6.70 -2.29 -9.63
C TYR A 199 5.46 -1.49 -9.99
N ILE A 200 4.48 -1.48 -9.10
CA ILE A 200 3.26 -0.67 -9.20
C ILE A 200 3.56 0.76 -8.75
N THR A 201 3.09 1.74 -9.52
CA THR A 201 3.01 3.15 -9.07
C THR A 201 1.57 3.62 -8.91
N HIS A 202 0.64 3.04 -9.68
CA HIS A 202 -0.79 3.28 -9.58
C HIS A 202 -1.55 1.96 -9.68
N LEU A 203 -2.33 1.63 -8.64
CA LEU A 203 -3.16 0.44 -8.65
C LEU A 203 -4.48 0.71 -9.38
N ALA A 204 -5.21 1.77 -9.01
CA ALA A 204 -6.39 2.23 -9.73
C ALA A 204 -6.06 3.35 -10.76
N PRO A 205 -7.00 3.68 -11.67
CA PRO A 205 -6.85 4.83 -12.56
C PRO A 205 -6.62 6.14 -11.81
N ILE A 206 -5.74 6.98 -12.36
CA ILE A 206 -5.44 8.31 -11.82
C ILE A 206 -6.73 9.16 -11.89
N LYS A 207 -7.19 9.64 -10.74
CA LYS A 207 -8.32 10.58 -10.65
C LYS A 207 -7.74 12.00 -10.72
N HIS A 208 -8.16 12.78 -11.71
CA HIS A 208 -7.79 14.19 -11.89
C HIS A 208 -8.72 15.11 -11.10
#